data_AF-A0A6H0WRT5-F1
#
_entry.id   AF-A0A6H0WRT5-F1
#
_cell.length_a   1.000
_cell.length_b   1.000
_cell.length_c   1.000
_cell.angle_alpha   90.00
_cell.angle_beta   90.00
_cell.angle_gamma   90.00
#
_symmetry.space_group_name_H-M   'P 1'
#
loop_
_entity.id
_entity.type
_entity.pdbx_description
1 polymer ?
#
loop_
_entity_poly.entity_id
_entity_poly.type
_entity_poly.pdbx_seq_one_letter_code
_entity_poly.pdbx_strand_id
1 'polypeptide(L)'
;MEKDPLTIIEQAEDHLIERIAENMHAFGMPSTVGRVLGIIYMNRKPMTLAELSEATGMSKTRMSQVVREMLDANIAEKVFEKGVRKDLYEVEQDYYQTFITLFSATWGKVVSKNKMMHKKLNRELLSILEEELTPEAEEKVNELLKELKEWLDYYHWLSRLIEFFESEEIFKYVPKP
;
A
#
# COMPACT_ATOMS: atom_id res chain seq x y z
N MET A 1 -37.29 5.74 21.80
CA MET A 1 -37.44 4.63 20.84
C MET A 1 -36.13 3.88 20.82
N GLU A 2 -36.14 2.61 21.20
CA GLU A 2 -35.00 1.72 20.94
C GLU A 2 -34.78 1.68 19.42
N LYS A 3 -33.52 1.84 18.98
CA LYS A 3 -33.19 1.72 17.56
C LYS A 3 -33.44 0.27 17.14
N ASP A 4 -34.04 0.09 15.97
CA ASP A 4 -34.17 -1.21 15.32
C ASP A 4 -32.80 -1.90 15.24
N PRO A 5 -32.67 -3.18 15.66
CA PRO A 5 -31.39 -3.89 15.64
C PRO A 5 -30.66 -3.84 14.29
N LEU A 6 -31.38 -3.87 13.16
CA LEU A 6 -30.77 -3.76 11.83
C LEU A 6 -30.08 -2.41 11.64
N THR A 7 -30.71 -1.31 12.05
CA THR A 7 -30.11 0.02 12.00
C THR A 7 -28.84 0.12 12.86
N ILE A 8 -28.79 -0.59 14.00
CA ILE A 8 -27.58 -0.61 14.84
C ILE A 8 -26.44 -1.36 14.13
N ILE A 9 -26.76 -2.46 13.45
CA ILE A 9 -25.78 -3.25 12.67
C ILE A 9 -25.24 -2.41 11.51
N GLU A 10 -26.10 -1.78 10.72
CA GLU A 10 -25.70 -0.91 9.60
C GLU A 10 -24.78 0.23 10.08
N GLN A 11 -25.12 0.88 11.19
CA GLN A 11 -24.29 1.93 11.80
C GLN A 11 -22.93 1.39 12.26
N ALA A 12 -22.87 0.15 12.74
CA ALA A 12 -21.61 -0.48 13.14
C ALA A 12 -20.73 -0.79 11.91
N GLU A 13 -21.32 -1.29 10.83
CA GLU A 13 -20.62 -1.55 9.57
C GLU A 13 -20.07 -0.25 8.96
N ASP A 14 -20.88 0.81 8.89
CA ASP A 14 -20.45 2.13 8.41
C ASP A 14 -19.28 2.68 9.23
N HIS A 15 -19.33 2.57 10.56
CA HIS A 15 -18.23 2.98 11.43
C HIS A 15 -16.95 2.17 11.16
N LEU A 16 -17.05 0.87 10.92
CA LEU A 16 -15.88 0.05 10.58
C LEU A 16 -15.28 0.46 9.23
N ILE A 17 -16.12 0.72 8.23
CA ILE A 17 -15.70 1.20 6.90
C ILE A 17 -14.96 2.53 7.02
N GLU A 18 -15.48 3.47 7.81
CA GLU A 18 -14.81 4.77 8.03
C GLU A 18 -13.47 4.61 8.77
N ARG A 19 -13.37 3.71 9.74
CA ARG A 19 -12.09 3.41 10.41
C ARG A 19 -11.07 2.80 9.46
N ILE A 20 -11.48 1.90 8.57
CA ILE A 20 -10.62 1.37 7.52
C ILE A 20 -10.15 2.51 6.60
N ALA A 21 -11.07 3.40 6.21
CA ALA A 21 -10.76 4.55 5.37
C ALA A 21 -9.72 5.49 6.00
N GLU A 22 -9.86 5.79 7.29
CA GLU A 22 -8.89 6.61 8.04
C GLU A 22 -7.51 5.92 8.14
N ASN A 23 -7.49 4.62 8.41
CA ASN A 23 -6.25 3.86 8.58
C ASN A 23 -5.42 3.76 7.29
N MET A 24 -6.04 3.89 6.12
CA MET A 24 -5.31 3.90 4.84
C MET A 24 -4.27 5.02 4.73
N HIS A 25 -4.44 6.12 5.47
CA HIS A 25 -3.45 7.19 5.52
C HIS A 25 -2.10 6.71 6.07
N ALA A 26 -2.08 5.73 6.98
CA ALA A 26 -0.84 5.15 7.48
C ALA A 26 -0.01 4.45 6.39
N PHE A 27 -0.68 4.00 5.31
CA PHE A 27 -0.05 3.40 4.14
C PHE A 27 0.17 4.39 3.00
N GLY A 28 -0.04 5.69 3.23
CA GLY A 28 0.10 6.74 2.22
C GLY A 28 -1.01 6.72 1.17
N MET A 29 -2.15 6.08 1.47
CA MET A 29 -3.26 5.92 0.53
C MET A 29 -4.42 6.89 0.84
N PRO A 30 -5.19 7.32 -0.18
CA PRO A 30 -6.38 8.15 0.03
C PRO A 30 -7.46 7.40 0.81
N SER A 31 -8.22 8.11 1.65
CA SER A 31 -9.36 7.54 2.37
C SER A 31 -10.43 6.97 1.44
N THR A 32 -10.55 7.49 0.21
CA THR A 32 -11.47 6.94 -0.79
C THR A 32 -11.14 5.50 -1.17
N VAL A 33 -9.85 5.13 -1.22
CA VAL A 33 -9.42 3.75 -1.47
C VAL A 33 -9.83 2.86 -0.31
N GLY A 34 -9.59 3.30 0.93
CA GLY A 34 -9.96 2.55 2.12
C GLY A 34 -11.47 2.38 2.29
N ARG A 35 -12.27 3.39 1.93
CA ARG A 35 -13.73 3.28 1.94
C ARG A 35 -14.23 2.23 0.95
N VAL A 36 -13.69 2.20 -0.28
CA VAL A 36 -14.04 1.17 -1.27
C VAL A 36 -13.60 -0.22 -0.81
N LEU A 37 -12.40 -0.36 -0.25
CA LEU A 37 -11.94 -1.61 0.36
C LEU A 37 -12.91 -2.06 1.47
N GLY A 38 -13.25 -1.17 2.40
CA GLY A 38 -14.18 -1.47 3.49
C GLY A 38 -15.54 -1.92 2.99
N ILE A 39 -16.08 -1.28 1.95
CA ILE A 39 -17.37 -1.65 1.36
C ILE A 39 -17.32 -3.07 0.76
N ILE A 40 -16.31 -3.39 -0.05
CA ILE A 40 -16.17 -4.74 -0.63
C ILE A 40 -15.99 -5.77 0.49
N TYR A 41 -15.15 -5.45 1.48
CA TYR A 41 -14.89 -6.29 2.63
C TYR A 41 -16.18 -6.61 3.41
N MET A 42 -16.97 -5.60 3.79
CA MET A 42 -18.20 -5.80 4.57
C MET A 42 -19.28 -6.54 3.78
N ASN A 43 -19.31 -6.38 2.45
CA ASN A 43 -20.23 -7.12 1.58
C ASN A 43 -19.86 -8.61 1.43
N ARG A 44 -18.63 -9.01 1.77
CA ARG A 44 -18.13 -10.41 1.73
C ARG A 44 -18.33 -11.09 0.37
N LYS A 45 -18.36 -10.32 -0.71
CA LYS A 45 -18.50 -10.81 -2.07
C LYS A 45 -17.81 -9.88 -3.06
N PRO A 46 -17.38 -10.39 -4.23
CA PRO A 46 -16.93 -9.54 -5.31
C PRO A 46 -18.05 -8.57 -5.73
N MET A 47 -17.69 -7.33 -6.02
CA MET A 47 -18.64 -6.28 -6.41
C MET A 47 -18.31 -5.74 -7.79
N THR A 48 -19.34 -5.41 -8.56
CA THR A 48 -19.19 -4.74 -9.86
C THR A 48 -18.92 -3.26 -9.67
N LEU A 49 -18.34 -2.61 -10.70
CA LEU A 49 -18.16 -1.15 -10.71
C LEU A 49 -19.47 -0.39 -10.46
N ALA A 50 -20.60 -0.94 -10.92
CA ALA A 50 -21.91 -0.32 -10.75
C ALA A 50 -22.38 -0.36 -9.29
N GLU A 51 -22.23 -1.52 -8.62
CA GLU A 51 -22.57 -1.66 -7.20
C GLU A 51 -21.67 -0.79 -6.33
N LEU A 52 -20.38 -0.70 -6.65
CA LEU A 52 -19.44 0.19 -5.93
C LEU A 52 -19.79 1.67 -6.10
N SER A 53 -20.17 2.09 -7.31
CA SER A 53 -20.67 3.44 -7.56
C SER A 53 -21.92 3.75 -6.75
N GLU A 54 -22.85 2.80 -6.68
CA GLU A 54 -24.09 2.96 -5.90
C GLU A 54 -23.80 3.06 -4.40
N ALA A 55 -23.01 2.13 -3.86
CA ALA A 55 -22.66 2.08 -2.43
C ALA A 55 -21.88 3.31 -1.95
N THR A 56 -21.05 3.90 -2.80
CA THR A 56 -20.22 5.06 -2.44
C THR A 56 -20.85 6.40 -2.80
N GLY A 57 -21.92 6.41 -3.61
CA GLY A 57 -22.47 7.63 -4.21
C GLY A 57 -21.56 8.30 -5.25
N MET A 58 -20.46 7.66 -5.68
CA MET A 58 -19.54 8.21 -6.67
C MET A 58 -19.97 7.91 -8.10
N SER A 59 -19.63 8.81 -9.03
CA SER A 59 -19.83 8.55 -10.46
C SER A 59 -19.04 7.31 -10.93
N LYS A 60 -19.53 6.62 -11.96
CA LYS A 60 -18.84 5.46 -12.56
C LYS A 60 -17.42 5.78 -13.02
N THR A 61 -17.20 6.99 -13.54
CA THR A 61 -15.87 7.47 -13.94
C THR A 61 -14.94 7.57 -12.75
N ARG A 62 -15.40 8.20 -11.64
CA ARG A 62 -14.58 8.31 -10.42
C ARG A 62 -14.31 6.92 -9.82
N MET A 63 -15.31 6.05 -9.79
CA MET A 63 -15.15 4.69 -9.29
C MET A 63 -14.14 3.88 -10.11
N SER A 64 -14.15 4.03 -11.43
CA SER A 64 -13.17 3.37 -12.32
C SER A 64 -11.74 3.80 -12.02
N GLN A 65 -11.53 5.07 -11.67
CA GLN A 65 -10.21 5.57 -11.23
C GLN A 65 -9.79 4.94 -9.91
N VAL A 66 -10.69 4.95 -8.90
CA VAL A 66 -10.38 4.37 -7.57
C VAL A 66 -10.09 2.87 -7.67
N VAL A 67 -10.89 2.12 -8.42
CA VAL A 67 -10.65 0.69 -8.64
C VAL A 67 -9.33 0.45 -9.36
N ARG A 68 -8.96 1.28 -10.33
CA ARG A 68 -7.63 1.18 -10.97
C ARG A 68 -6.50 1.43 -9.97
N GLU A 69 -6.62 2.45 -9.13
CA GLU A 69 -5.66 2.70 -8.06
C GLU A 69 -5.53 1.51 -7.11
N MET A 70 -6.66 0.84 -6.80
CA MET A 70 -6.66 -0.38 -5.98
C MET A 70 -5.96 -1.55 -6.67
N LEU A 71 -6.20 -1.77 -7.97
CA LEU A 71 -5.53 -2.80 -8.76
C LEU A 71 -4.02 -2.54 -8.85
N ASP A 72 -3.61 -1.29 -9.14
CA ASP A 72 -2.20 -0.89 -9.23
C ASP A 72 -1.46 -0.96 -7.87
N ALA A 73 -2.22 -1.03 -6.78
CA ALA A 73 -1.71 -1.19 -5.42
C ALA A 73 -1.85 -2.63 -4.89
N ASN A 74 -2.34 -3.58 -5.70
CA ASN A 74 -2.67 -4.96 -5.31
C ASN A 74 -3.65 -5.05 -4.12
N ILE A 75 -4.49 -4.03 -3.94
CA ILE A 75 -5.51 -4.00 -2.87
C ILE A 75 -6.77 -4.76 -3.29
N ALA A 76 -7.10 -4.65 -4.58
CA ALA A 76 -8.20 -5.38 -5.17
C ALA A 76 -7.67 -6.24 -6.30
N GLU A 77 -8.44 -7.28 -6.61
CA GLU A 77 -8.22 -8.12 -7.78
C GLU A 77 -9.49 -8.19 -8.61
N LYS A 78 -9.31 -8.43 -9.91
CA LYS A 78 -10.43 -8.65 -10.82
C LYS A 78 -10.72 -10.13 -10.92
N VAL A 79 -11.93 -10.53 -10.57
CA VAL A 79 -12.37 -11.93 -10.60
C VAL A 79 -13.47 -12.19 -11.60
N PHE A 80 -13.60 -13.47 -11.98
CA PHE A 80 -14.63 -13.95 -12.87
C PHE A 80 -15.63 -14.81 -12.11
N GLU A 81 -16.92 -14.50 -12.29
CA GLU A 81 -18.01 -15.34 -11.80
C GLU A 81 -18.83 -15.87 -12.98
N LYS A 82 -19.10 -17.17 -12.97
CA LYS A 82 -19.82 -17.84 -14.06
C LYS A 82 -21.23 -17.26 -14.19
N GLY A 83 -21.52 -16.68 -15.36
CA GLY A 83 -22.82 -16.07 -15.67
C GLY A 83 -22.84 -14.56 -15.49
N VAL A 84 -21.81 -13.97 -14.87
CA VAL A 84 -21.64 -12.52 -14.75
C VAL A 84 -20.77 -12.03 -15.91
N ARG A 85 -21.34 -11.18 -16.78
CA ARG A 85 -20.62 -10.59 -17.92
C ARG A 85 -19.85 -9.31 -17.57
N LYS A 86 -19.98 -8.83 -16.34
CA LYS A 86 -19.36 -7.61 -15.84
C LYS A 86 -18.07 -7.96 -15.10
N ASP A 87 -17.16 -7.01 -15.07
CA ASP A 87 -15.99 -7.09 -14.21
C ASP A 87 -16.42 -7.04 -12.74
N LEU A 88 -15.93 -8.00 -11.96
CA LEU A 88 -16.09 -8.08 -10.51
C LEU A 88 -14.75 -7.79 -9.85
N TYR A 89 -14.80 -7.10 -8.73
CA TYR A 89 -13.63 -6.74 -7.94
C TYR A 89 -13.77 -7.32 -6.54
N GLU A 90 -12.73 -8.01 -6.09
CA GLU A 90 -12.65 -8.55 -4.74
C GLU A 90 -11.46 -7.96 -3.99
N VAL A 91 -11.49 -8.06 -2.67
CA VAL A 91 -10.40 -7.68 -1.78
C VAL A 91 -10.14 -8.82 -0.81
N GLU A 92 -8.90 -8.90 -0.32
CA GLU A 92 -8.50 -9.85 0.70
C GLU A 92 -9.37 -9.73 1.96
N GLN A 93 -9.80 -10.88 2.49
CA GLN A 93 -10.69 -10.98 3.66
C GLN A 93 -9.91 -11.26 4.95
N ASP A 94 -8.66 -11.72 4.86
CA ASP A 94 -7.75 -11.81 6.00
C ASP A 94 -7.11 -10.42 6.26
N TYR A 95 -7.46 -9.78 7.38
CA TYR A 95 -6.88 -8.51 7.79
C TYR A 95 -5.35 -8.54 7.93
N TYR A 96 -4.77 -9.68 8.31
CA TYR A 96 -3.33 -9.84 8.40
C TYR A 96 -2.69 -9.83 7.01
N GLN A 97 -3.32 -10.48 6.03
CA GLN A 97 -2.87 -10.46 4.65
C GLN A 97 -3.05 -9.09 4.02
N THR A 98 -4.19 -8.43 4.26
CA THR A 98 -4.40 -7.04 3.85
C THR A 98 -3.29 -6.13 4.36
N PHE A 99 -2.90 -6.27 5.64
CA PHE A 99 -1.77 -5.52 6.20
C PHE A 99 -0.45 -5.83 5.48
N ILE A 100 -0.11 -7.11 5.28
CA ILE A 100 1.12 -7.53 4.60
C ILE A 100 1.18 -6.94 3.20
N THR A 101 0.10 -7.06 2.43
CA THR A 101 0.01 -6.55 1.06
C THR A 101 0.19 -5.03 1.02
N LEU A 102 -0.52 -4.29 1.87
CA LEU A 102 -0.42 -2.83 1.93
C LEU A 102 0.97 -2.37 2.38
N PHE A 103 1.52 -2.99 3.43
CA PHE A 103 2.85 -2.68 3.93
C PHE A 103 3.91 -2.92 2.86
N SER A 104 3.88 -4.08 2.22
CA SER A 104 4.86 -4.49 1.21
C SER A 104 4.78 -3.64 -0.05
N ALA A 105 3.57 -3.35 -0.53
CA ALA A 105 3.36 -2.48 -1.69
C ALA A 105 3.85 -1.04 -1.42
N THR A 106 3.52 -0.47 -0.25
CA THR A 106 3.91 0.90 0.11
C THR A 106 5.42 1.01 0.30
N TRP A 107 6.02 0.16 1.12
CA TRP A 107 7.46 0.25 1.40
C TRP A 107 8.31 -0.27 0.24
N GLY A 108 7.82 -1.21 -0.57
CA GLY A 108 8.49 -1.65 -1.79
C GLY A 108 8.68 -0.50 -2.80
N LYS A 109 7.66 0.35 -2.97
CA LYS A 109 7.77 1.59 -3.79
C LYS A 109 8.81 2.56 -3.21
N VAL A 110 8.81 2.77 -1.90
CA VAL A 110 9.77 3.65 -1.20
C VAL A 110 11.20 3.12 -1.38
N VAL A 111 11.44 1.84 -1.10
CA VAL A 111 12.75 1.18 -1.26
C VAL A 111 13.24 1.31 -2.69
N SER A 112 12.40 0.99 -3.68
CA SER A 112 12.78 1.03 -5.09
C SER A 112 13.19 2.44 -5.55
N LYS A 113 12.38 3.45 -5.19
CA LYS A 113 12.67 4.86 -5.52
C LYS A 113 13.96 5.34 -4.87
N ASN A 114 14.18 5.03 -3.60
CA ASN A 114 15.37 5.47 -2.87
C ASN A 114 16.64 4.76 -3.33
N LYS A 115 16.60 3.47 -3.66
CA LYS A 115 17.73 2.75 -4.26
C LYS A 115 18.13 3.35 -5.61
N MET A 116 17.16 3.75 -6.44
CA MET A 116 17.43 4.43 -7.71
C MET A 116 18.07 5.80 -7.51
N MET A 117 17.57 6.59 -6.56
CA MET A 117 18.17 7.88 -6.18
C MET A 117 19.60 7.70 -5.68
N HIS A 118 19.83 6.74 -4.77
CA HIS A 118 21.16 6.40 -4.28
C HIS A 118 22.11 6.06 -5.44
N LYS A 119 21.71 5.20 -6.37
CA LYS A 119 22.54 4.83 -7.53
C LYS A 119 22.95 6.07 -8.36
N LYS A 120 22.03 7.03 -8.55
CA LYS A 120 22.29 8.27 -9.26
C LYS A 120 23.31 9.14 -8.50
N LEU A 121 23.05 9.44 -7.24
CA LEU A 121 23.91 10.30 -6.42
C LEU A 121 25.31 9.69 -6.23
N ASN A 122 25.38 8.40 -5.95
CA ASN A 122 26.65 7.69 -5.79
C ASN A 122 27.50 7.78 -7.07
N ARG A 123 26.88 7.67 -8.26
CA ARG A 123 27.60 7.85 -9.53
C ARG A 123 28.11 9.28 -9.69
N GLU A 124 27.30 10.29 -9.38
CA GLU A 124 27.68 11.71 -9.49
C GLU A 124 28.84 12.03 -8.54
N LEU A 125 28.77 11.60 -7.28
CA LEU A 125 29.83 11.81 -6.30
C LEU A 125 31.14 11.09 -6.68
N LEU A 126 31.06 9.84 -7.15
CA LEU A 126 32.23 9.11 -7.61
C LEU A 126 32.88 9.76 -8.84
N SER A 127 32.10 10.34 -9.76
CA SER A 127 32.69 11.05 -10.91
C SER A 127 33.44 12.31 -10.53
N ILE A 128 33.03 13.00 -9.46
CA ILE A 128 33.72 14.20 -8.97
C ILE A 128 35.09 13.85 -8.38
N LEU A 129 35.24 12.65 -7.79
CA LEU A 129 36.53 12.15 -7.29
C LEU A 129 37.55 11.84 -8.39
N GLU A 130 37.14 11.82 -9.66
CA GLU A 130 38.05 11.66 -10.81
C GLU A 130 38.72 13.00 -11.21
N GLU A 131 38.25 14.13 -10.66
CA GLU A 131 38.79 15.47 -10.90
C GLU A 131 39.80 15.90 -9.81
N GLU A 132 40.53 16.99 -10.05
CA GLU A 132 41.42 17.57 -9.05
C GLU A 132 40.59 18.42 -8.05
N LEU A 133 40.41 17.89 -6.84
CA LEU A 133 39.61 18.51 -5.78
C LEU A 133 40.47 19.22 -4.75
N THR A 134 39.86 20.21 -4.07
CA THR A 134 40.44 20.72 -2.82
C THR A 134 40.29 19.65 -1.73
N PRO A 135 41.19 19.61 -0.73
CA PRO A 135 41.07 18.66 0.38
C PRO A 135 39.71 18.73 1.10
N GLU A 136 39.13 19.93 1.23
CA GLU A 136 37.81 20.13 1.83
C GLU A 136 36.68 19.50 0.99
N ALA A 137 36.75 19.63 -0.34
CA ALA A 137 35.75 19.05 -1.22
C ALA A 137 35.83 17.52 -1.24
N GLU A 138 37.04 16.97 -1.27
CA GLU A 138 37.28 15.52 -1.21
C GLU A 138 36.76 14.92 0.11
N GLU A 139 37.02 15.58 1.24
CA GLU A 139 36.51 15.15 2.56
C GLU A 139 34.97 15.10 2.56
N LYS A 140 34.30 16.16 2.12
CA LYS A 140 32.84 16.23 2.05
C LYS A 140 32.23 15.17 1.14
N VAL A 141 32.85 14.90 -0.02
CA VAL A 141 32.37 13.86 -0.93
C VAL A 141 32.48 12.48 -0.27
N ASN A 142 33.58 12.19 0.41
CA ASN A 142 33.77 10.94 1.12
C ASN A 142 32.78 10.76 2.29
N GLU A 143 32.49 11.82 3.05
CA GLU A 143 31.45 11.81 4.08
C GLU A 143 30.07 11.49 3.50
N LEU A 144 29.68 12.17 2.40
CA LEU A 144 28.41 11.92 1.73
C LEU A 144 28.31 10.50 1.16
N LEU A 145 29.38 9.97 0.58
CA LEU A 145 29.41 8.59 0.08
C LEU A 145 29.23 7.58 1.23
N LYS A 146 29.80 7.86 2.40
CA LYS A 146 29.60 7.04 3.59
C LYS A 146 28.15 7.08 4.06
N GLU A 147 27.55 8.25 4.16
CA GLU A 147 26.14 8.41 4.55
C GLU A 147 25.19 7.70 3.55
N LEU A 148 25.45 7.87 2.25
CA LEU A 148 24.69 7.18 1.20
C LEU A 148 24.75 5.66 1.36
N LYS A 149 25.92 5.11 1.67
CA LYS A 149 26.07 3.68 1.94
C LYS A 149 25.24 3.24 3.15
N GLU A 150 25.27 3.99 4.26
CA GLU A 150 24.47 3.66 5.46
C GLU A 150 22.97 3.65 5.15
N TRP A 151 22.50 4.62 4.34
CA TRP A 151 21.11 4.66 3.90
C TRP A 151 20.76 3.49 2.97
N LEU A 152 21.67 3.12 2.07
CA LEU A 152 21.48 1.96 1.20
C LEU A 152 21.36 0.66 2.02
N ASP A 153 22.22 0.48 3.02
CA ASP A 153 22.19 -0.67 3.93
C ASP A 153 20.85 -0.75 4.68
N TYR A 154 20.32 0.40 5.14
CA TYR A 154 18.96 0.48 5.71
C TYR A 154 17.87 0.02 4.73
N TYR A 155 17.89 0.47 3.47
CA TYR A 155 16.90 0.03 2.48
C TYR A 155 17.05 -1.44 2.09
N HIS A 156 18.26 -2.01 2.16
CA HIS A 156 18.46 -3.45 2.02
C HIS A 156 17.86 -4.22 3.19
N TRP A 157 18.03 -3.75 4.43
CA TRP A 157 17.36 -4.32 5.58
C TRP A 157 15.84 -4.28 5.43
N LEU A 158 15.29 -3.14 5.01
CA LEU A 158 13.85 -3.00 4.80
C LEU A 158 13.32 -3.91 3.69
N SER A 159 14.11 -4.17 2.64
CA SER A 159 13.74 -5.14 1.60
C SER A 159 13.57 -6.55 2.17
N ARG A 160 14.49 -6.98 3.03
CA ARG A 160 14.39 -8.28 3.72
C ARG A 160 13.21 -8.33 4.69
N LEU A 161 12.90 -7.20 5.34
CA LEU A 161 11.72 -7.11 6.19
C LEU A 161 10.43 -7.31 5.37
N ILE A 162 10.33 -6.68 4.20
CA ILE A 162 9.21 -6.89 3.27
C ILE A 162 9.10 -8.37 2.88
N GLU A 163 10.20 -8.99 2.45
CA GLU A 163 10.25 -10.42 2.10
C GLU A 163 9.81 -11.32 3.27
N PHE A 164 10.17 -10.96 4.51
CA PHE A 164 9.76 -11.67 5.73
C PHE A 164 8.26 -11.56 6.03
N PHE A 165 7.63 -10.44 5.69
CA PHE A 165 6.17 -10.29 5.75
C PHE A 165 5.49 -11.06 4.60
N GLU A 166 5.95 -10.91 3.36
CA GLU A 166 5.37 -11.56 2.17
C GLU A 166 5.47 -13.09 2.23
N SER A 167 6.54 -13.63 2.84
CA SER A 167 6.70 -15.07 3.07
C SER A 167 5.87 -15.62 4.24
N GLU A 168 5.14 -14.75 4.96
CA GLU A 168 4.36 -15.08 6.15
C GLU A 168 5.18 -15.63 7.33
N GLU A 169 6.51 -15.64 7.23
CA GLU A 169 7.39 -16.13 8.29
C GLU A 169 7.26 -15.33 9.58
N ILE A 170 6.84 -14.06 9.48
CA ILE A 170 6.49 -13.22 10.62
C ILE A 170 5.55 -13.91 11.61
N PHE A 171 4.61 -14.74 11.16
CA PHE A 171 3.67 -15.42 12.06
C PHE A 171 4.30 -16.52 12.92
N LYS A 172 5.53 -16.94 12.61
CA LYS A 172 6.33 -17.82 13.50
C LYS A 172 6.82 -17.07 14.74
N TYR A 173 7.04 -15.76 14.63
CA TYR A 173 7.61 -14.91 15.69
C TYR A 173 6.57 -14.01 16.34
N VAL A 174 5.53 -13.64 15.61
CA VAL A 174 4.36 -12.86 16.07
C VAL A 174 3.10 -13.61 15.62
N PRO A 175 2.67 -14.63 16.37
CA PRO A 175 1.59 -15.51 15.95
C PRO A 175 0.23 -14.78 15.88
N LYS A 176 -0.61 -15.21 14.93
CA LYS A 176 -2.04 -14.85 14.93
C LYS A 176 -2.68 -15.47 16.20
N PRO A 177 -3.59 -14.75 16.89
CA PRO A 177 -4.28 -15.26 18.09
C PRO A 177 -5.05 -16.56 17.87
#